data_AF-A0A182F6J8-F1
#
_entry.id   AF-A0A182F6J8-F1
#
_cell.length_a   1.000
_cell.length_b   1.000
_cell.length_c   1.000
_cell.angle_alpha   90.00
_cell.angle_beta   90.00
_cell.angle_gamma   90.00
#
_symmetry.space_group_name_H-M   'P 1'
#
loop_
_entity.id
_entity.type
_entity.pdbx_description
1 polymer ?
#
loop_
_entity_poly.entity_id
_entity_poly.type
_entity_poly.pdbx_seq_one_letter_code
_entity_poly.pdbx_strand_id
1 'polypeptide(L)'
;MDSSDDSSEQEHSQSEEDSNIDDETSAEDEENDEEDDVPKLADKEFKEIPFEDLLKLQKKLGTRVYNEAIFGKVVSKPKTVSAEKDTKKRKTAPESTYSESDDDDSGPEEISSRRKMPAFAKGRRGNNDESAPQHPRDPRFDPKQGYFSGRKFRQDYGFINDLRTKELKKLQSKLHSAADPEEAEKIKFVMRRTENQVREYAKQKQLDEARMQEKKQARQAISEGKRPFYERKSAKKARDLVQQYDKLKEDGKLAKHIDKRRKKISAKDRKKLDFAT
;
A
#
# COMPACT_ATOMS: atom_id res chain seq x y z
N MET A 1 62.12 10.53 -21.88
CA MET A 1 62.37 9.11 -21.60
C MET A 1 62.35 9.01 -20.09
N ASP A 2 61.26 8.64 -19.42
CA ASP A 2 60.33 7.51 -19.60
C ASP A 2 58.95 7.87 -18.94
N SER A 3 57.85 8.04 -19.69
CA SER A 3 56.63 7.16 -19.79
C SER A 3 56.06 6.63 -18.44
N SER A 4 54.94 7.13 -17.87
CA SER A 4 53.49 7.02 -18.19
C SER A 4 52.80 5.69 -17.77
N ASP A 5 51.91 5.73 -16.78
CA ASP A 5 50.65 4.93 -16.60
C ASP A 5 49.89 5.46 -15.35
N ASP A 6 48.95 6.41 -15.44
CA ASP A 6 47.49 6.23 -15.55
C ASP A 6 46.90 4.94 -14.94
N SER A 7 46.27 5.07 -13.77
CA SER A 7 45.31 4.07 -13.30
C SER A 7 44.19 4.76 -12.52
N SER A 8 43.20 5.10 -13.32
CA SER A 8 41.79 5.39 -13.08
C SER A 8 41.15 4.93 -11.77
N GLU A 9 40.30 5.83 -11.29
CA GLU A 9 39.28 5.72 -10.26
C GLU A 9 38.33 4.53 -10.47
N GLN A 10 37.96 3.84 -9.37
CA GLN A 10 36.65 3.21 -9.28
C GLN A 10 36.12 3.22 -7.84
N GLU A 11 35.36 4.26 -7.54
CA GLU A 11 34.48 4.40 -6.38
C GLU A 11 33.38 3.32 -6.40
N HIS A 12 33.46 2.35 -5.50
CA HIS A 12 32.35 1.44 -5.20
C HIS A 12 31.54 1.98 -4.01
N SER A 13 30.68 2.97 -4.28
CA SER A 13 29.59 3.36 -3.38
C SER A 13 28.47 2.33 -3.50
N GLN A 14 28.41 1.39 -2.55
CA GLN A 14 27.26 0.51 -2.33
C GLN A 14 26.02 1.36 -2.02
N SER A 15 25.15 1.51 -3.01
CA SER A 15 23.80 2.03 -2.85
C SER A 15 22.93 0.97 -2.16
N GLU A 16 22.52 1.28 -0.94
CA GLU A 16 21.43 0.59 -0.25
C GLU A 16 20.16 0.64 -1.11
N GLU A 17 19.72 -0.55 -1.49
CA GLU A 17 18.61 -0.85 -2.36
C GLU A 17 17.30 -0.65 -1.57
N ASP A 18 16.74 0.57 -1.63
CA ASP A 18 15.39 0.85 -1.13
C ASP A 18 14.37 0.23 -2.10
N SER A 19 13.89 -0.93 -1.70
CA SER A 19 12.83 -1.71 -2.35
C SER A 19 11.51 -0.94 -2.35
N ASN A 20 11.38 0.00 -3.30
CA ASN A 20 10.09 0.53 -3.70
C ASN A 20 9.41 -0.51 -4.59
N ILE A 21 8.55 -1.30 -3.96
CA ILE A 21 7.53 -2.08 -4.64
C ILE A 21 6.51 -1.07 -5.20
N ASP A 22 6.57 -0.83 -6.50
CA ASP A 22 5.50 -0.20 -7.27
C ASP A 22 5.23 -1.12 -8.46
N ASP A 23 4.35 -2.09 -8.19
CA ASP A 23 3.50 -2.68 -9.21
C ASP A 23 2.49 -1.61 -9.61
N GLU A 24 2.78 -0.90 -10.70
CA GLU A 24 1.75 -0.21 -11.50
C GLU A 24 2.14 -0.29 -12.98
N THR A 25 1.69 -1.38 -13.59
CA THR A 25 1.25 -1.36 -14.99
C THR A 25 0.04 -0.44 -15.10
N SER A 26 0.30 0.86 -15.28
CA SER A 26 -0.70 1.80 -15.79
C SER A 26 -0.92 1.47 -17.26
N ALA A 27 -1.80 0.50 -17.52
CA ALA A 27 -2.50 0.44 -18.80
C ALA A 27 -3.38 1.70 -18.88
N GLU A 28 -3.33 2.34 -20.04
CA GLU A 28 -4.19 3.45 -20.39
C GLU A 28 -5.63 2.92 -20.43
N ASP A 29 -6.41 3.19 -19.38
CA ASP A 29 -7.86 3.12 -19.46
C ASP A 29 -8.31 4.39 -20.17
N GLU A 30 -8.63 4.23 -21.46
CA GLU A 30 -9.49 5.16 -22.17
C GLU A 30 -10.81 5.26 -21.40
N GLU A 31 -11.19 6.49 -21.03
CA GLU A 31 -12.52 6.81 -20.52
C GLU A 31 -13.52 6.56 -21.66
N ASN A 32 -14.03 5.32 -21.74
CA ASN A 32 -15.26 5.01 -22.43
C ASN A 32 -16.39 5.15 -21.41
N ASP A 33 -17.07 6.30 -21.44
CA ASP A 33 -18.33 6.53 -20.75
C ASP A 33 -19.42 5.62 -21.37
N GLU A 34 -19.44 4.36 -20.95
CA GLU A 34 -20.57 3.44 -21.16
C GLU A 34 -21.35 3.32 -19.84
N GLU A 35 -22.08 4.39 -19.50
CA GLU A 35 -23.27 4.24 -18.68
C GLU A 35 -24.30 3.44 -19.49
N ASP A 36 -24.86 2.39 -18.84
CA ASP A 36 -25.94 1.49 -19.30
C ASP A 36 -25.54 0.19 -20.01
N ASP A 37 -24.95 -0.74 -19.26
CA ASP A 37 -25.07 -2.19 -19.52
C ASP A 37 -25.91 -2.88 -18.42
N VAL A 38 -27.01 -2.22 -18.04
CA VAL A 38 -28.13 -2.88 -17.35
C VAL A 38 -29.11 -3.30 -18.44
N PRO A 39 -29.44 -4.60 -18.59
CA PRO A 39 -30.45 -5.05 -19.54
C PRO A 39 -31.82 -4.48 -19.13
N LYS A 40 -32.15 -3.29 -19.63
CA LYS A 40 -33.43 -2.60 -19.44
C LYS A 40 -34.40 -3.03 -20.54
N LEU A 41 -34.83 -4.29 -20.51
CA LEU A 41 -35.94 -4.76 -21.34
C LEU A 41 -36.90 -5.53 -20.44
N ALA A 42 -37.69 -4.78 -19.67
CA ALA A 42 -39.11 -5.03 -19.36
C ALA A 42 -39.58 -4.47 -17.99
N ASP A 43 -38.89 -3.48 -17.44
CA ASP A 43 -39.13 -2.97 -16.08
C ASP A 43 -40.51 -2.36 -15.78
N LYS A 44 -41.32 -1.98 -16.79
CA LYS A 44 -42.61 -1.31 -16.52
C LYS A 44 -43.78 -2.27 -16.49
N GLU A 45 -43.84 -3.22 -17.41
CA GLU A 45 -44.96 -4.18 -17.51
C GLU A 45 -44.84 -5.30 -16.47
N PHE A 46 -43.63 -5.76 -16.14
CA PHE A 46 -43.44 -6.86 -15.17
C PHE A 46 -43.53 -6.41 -13.72
N LYS A 47 -43.37 -5.10 -13.41
CA LYS A 47 -43.58 -4.56 -12.06
C LYS A 47 -45.06 -4.49 -11.67
N GLU A 48 -45.96 -4.46 -12.66
CA GLU A 48 -47.41 -4.41 -12.44
C GLU A 48 -48.04 -5.82 -12.32
N ILE A 49 -47.34 -6.87 -12.76
CA ILE A 49 -47.81 -8.27 -12.67
C ILE A 49 -47.54 -8.81 -11.26
N PRO A 50 -48.53 -9.45 -10.60
CA PRO A 50 -48.32 -10.04 -9.29
C PRO A 50 -47.29 -11.17 -9.34
N PHE A 51 -46.50 -11.29 -8.28
CA PHE A 51 -45.41 -12.28 -8.17
C PHE A 51 -45.85 -13.73 -8.45
N GLU A 52 -47.08 -14.08 -8.08
CA GLU A 52 -47.63 -15.41 -8.33
C GLU A 52 -47.71 -15.75 -9.83
N ASP A 53 -48.04 -14.76 -10.65
CA ASP A 53 -48.15 -14.94 -12.11
C ASP A 53 -46.77 -14.97 -12.77
N LEU A 54 -45.78 -14.25 -12.21
CA LEU A 54 -44.37 -14.39 -12.61
C LEU A 54 -43.85 -15.80 -12.32
N LEU A 55 -44.20 -16.38 -11.17
CA LEU A 55 -43.79 -17.73 -10.81
C LEU A 55 -44.47 -18.79 -11.71
N LYS A 56 -45.75 -18.59 -12.05
CA LYS A 56 -46.46 -19.45 -13.03
C LYS A 56 -45.83 -19.32 -14.42
N LEU A 57 -45.41 -18.12 -14.82
CA LEU A 57 -44.73 -17.87 -16.08
C LEU A 57 -43.36 -18.57 -16.13
N GLN A 58 -42.55 -18.44 -15.08
CA GLN A 58 -41.25 -19.11 -14.95
C GLN A 58 -41.38 -20.63 -15.00
N LYS A 59 -42.42 -21.20 -14.36
CA LYS A 59 -42.71 -22.64 -14.40
C LYS A 59 -43.16 -23.14 -15.78
N LYS A 60 -43.86 -22.30 -16.56
CA LYS A 60 -44.34 -22.65 -17.90
C LYS A 60 -43.27 -22.49 -19.00
N LEU A 61 -42.49 -21.40 -18.95
CA LEU A 61 -41.46 -21.09 -19.94
C LEU A 61 -40.10 -21.74 -19.62
N GLY A 62 -39.87 -22.11 -18.36
CA GLY A 62 -38.59 -22.61 -17.87
C GLY A 62 -37.64 -21.47 -17.48
N THR A 63 -36.78 -21.74 -16.49
CA THR A 63 -35.91 -20.73 -15.86
C THR A 63 -34.93 -20.08 -16.82
N ARG A 64 -34.38 -20.83 -17.79
CA ARG A 64 -33.44 -20.32 -18.79
C ARG A 64 -34.07 -19.31 -19.74
N VAL A 65 -35.22 -19.65 -20.33
CA VAL A 65 -35.93 -18.78 -21.29
C VAL A 65 -36.52 -17.56 -20.59
N TYR A 66 -37.03 -17.74 -19.36
CA TYR A 66 -37.49 -16.63 -18.52
C TYR A 66 -36.36 -15.65 -18.20
N ASN A 67 -35.20 -16.14 -17.75
CA ASN A 67 -34.08 -15.27 -17.42
C ASN A 67 -33.48 -14.58 -18.65
N GLU A 68 -33.45 -15.25 -19.80
CA GLU A 68 -33.02 -14.64 -21.06
C GLU A 68 -33.98 -13.56 -21.54
N ALA A 69 -35.29 -13.73 -21.33
CA ALA A 69 -36.31 -12.74 -21.70
C ALA A 69 -36.33 -11.53 -20.75
N ILE A 70 -36.09 -11.74 -19.45
CA ILE A 70 -36.14 -10.68 -18.42
C ILE A 70 -34.80 -9.95 -18.29
N PHE A 71 -33.68 -10.68 -18.32
CA PHE A 71 -32.35 -10.13 -18.06
C PHE A 71 -31.49 -10.09 -19.34
N GLY A 72 -32.03 -10.45 -20.51
CA GLY A 72 -31.29 -10.49 -21.76
C GLY A 72 -30.29 -11.64 -21.86
N LYS A 73 -29.72 -11.83 -23.06
CA LYS A 73 -28.61 -12.76 -23.28
C LYS A 73 -27.33 -12.18 -22.68
N VAL A 74 -26.94 -12.68 -21.51
CA VAL A 74 -25.58 -12.44 -20.97
C VAL A 74 -24.55 -13.11 -21.89
N VAL A 75 -23.78 -12.32 -22.62
CA VAL A 75 -22.64 -12.81 -23.42
C VAL A 75 -21.54 -13.21 -22.43
N SER A 76 -21.43 -14.51 -22.13
CA SER A 76 -20.28 -15.02 -21.40
C SER A 76 -19.02 -14.85 -22.27
N LYS A 77 -18.07 -14.02 -21.84
CA LYS A 77 -16.76 -13.84 -22.49
C LYS A 77 -16.11 -15.21 -22.78
N PRO A 78 -15.58 -15.46 -23.98
CA PRO A 78 -14.91 -16.72 -24.29
C PRO A 78 -13.60 -16.83 -23.52
N LYS A 79 -13.37 -17.97 -22.85
CA LYS A 79 -12.09 -18.32 -22.25
C LYS A 79 -11.04 -18.43 -23.35
N THR A 80 -10.12 -17.47 -23.41
CA THR A 80 -8.95 -17.52 -24.29
C THR A 80 -8.01 -18.62 -23.82
N VAL A 81 -7.87 -19.64 -24.67
CA VAL A 81 -6.84 -20.67 -24.59
C VAL A 81 -5.52 -20.09 -25.11
N SER A 82 -4.52 -19.93 -24.25
CA SER A 82 -3.08 -20.08 -24.56
C SER A 82 -2.22 -19.55 -23.42
N ALA A 83 -1.42 -20.43 -22.82
CA ALA A 83 -0.04 -20.17 -22.35
C ALA A 83 0.48 -21.41 -21.63
N GLU A 84 1.29 -22.19 -22.34
CA GLU A 84 2.20 -23.17 -21.75
C GLU A 84 3.28 -22.43 -20.95
N LYS A 85 3.43 -22.76 -19.66
CA LYS A 85 4.74 -22.88 -19.01
C LYS A 85 4.66 -23.53 -17.63
N ASP A 86 5.30 -24.70 -17.57
CA ASP A 86 6.11 -25.24 -16.48
C ASP A 86 5.82 -24.79 -15.04
N THR A 87 5.17 -25.65 -14.26
CA THR A 87 5.48 -25.76 -12.83
C THR A 87 5.66 -27.22 -12.42
N LYS A 88 6.77 -27.45 -11.72
CA LYS A 88 7.21 -28.73 -11.18
C LYS A 88 6.18 -29.31 -10.22
N LYS A 89 5.94 -30.62 -10.40
CA LYS A 89 5.20 -31.55 -9.53
C LYS A 89 5.37 -31.26 -8.03
N ARG A 90 4.27 -30.89 -7.36
CA ARG A 90 4.01 -31.26 -5.96
C ARG A 90 2.75 -32.12 -5.92
N LYS A 91 2.93 -33.37 -5.53
CA LYS A 91 1.85 -34.36 -5.38
C LYS A 91 1.11 -34.11 -4.05
N THR A 92 -0.18 -34.49 -4.10
CA THR A 92 -1.14 -34.80 -3.02
C THR A 92 -1.91 -33.65 -2.36
N ALA A 93 -3.03 -33.28 -2.98
CA ALA A 93 -4.30 -33.01 -2.28
C ALA A 93 -5.42 -33.66 -3.11
N PRO A 94 -6.36 -34.41 -2.50
CA PRO A 94 -7.47 -35.00 -3.25
C PRO A 94 -8.45 -33.89 -3.68
N GLU A 95 -8.80 -33.95 -4.95
CA GLU A 95 -9.83 -33.18 -5.62
C GLU A 95 -11.17 -33.33 -4.87
N SER A 96 -11.59 -32.29 -4.15
CA SER A 96 -12.98 -32.19 -3.70
C SER A 96 -13.78 -31.60 -4.87
N THR A 97 -14.44 -32.48 -5.62
CA THR A 97 -15.57 -32.11 -6.45
C THR A 97 -16.70 -31.64 -5.54
N TYR A 98 -16.69 -30.36 -5.18
CA TYR A 98 -17.92 -29.69 -4.76
C TYR A 98 -18.68 -29.35 -6.03
N SER A 99 -19.67 -30.19 -6.35
CA SER A 99 -20.80 -29.73 -7.15
C SER A 99 -21.50 -28.65 -6.32
N GLU A 100 -21.38 -27.39 -6.76
CA GLU A 100 -22.27 -26.31 -6.34
C GLU A 100 -23.65 -26.60 -6.92
N SER A 101 -24.38 -27.48 -6.24
CA SER A 101 -25.83 -27.59 -6.29
C SER A 101 -26.33 -27.14 -4.92
N ASP A 102 -26.49 -25.83 -4.77
CA ASP A 102 -27.27 -25.24 -3.69
C ASP A 102 -28.74 -25.58 -3.94
N ASP A 103 -29.22 -26.66 -3.33
CA ASP A 103 -30.62 -26.86 -2.94
C ASP A 103 -30.75 -28.28 -2.38
N ASP A 104 -30.52 -28.45 -1.08
CA ASP A 104 -31.06 -29.60 -0.35
C ASP A 104 -31.26 -29.21 1.12
N ASP A 105 -32.50 -28.85 1.45
CA ASP A 105 -33.09 -28.90 2.79
C ASP A 105 -33.15 -30.37 3.25
N SER A 106 -31.98 -30.95 3.49
CA SER A 106 -31.82 -32.36 3.80
C SER A 106 -31.34 -32.52 5.24
N GLY A 107 -32.08 -33.35 5.99
CA GLY A 107 -31.76 -33.75 7.36
C GLY A 107 -30.37 -34.39 7.51
N PRO A 108 -29.98 -34.82 8.72
CA PRO A 108 -28.61 -35.22 9.02
C PRO A 108 -28.12 -36.31 8.05
N GLU A 109 -27.03 -36.02 7.35
CA GLU A 109 -26.39 -36.97 6.44
C GLU A 109 -25.75 -38.13 7.21
N GLU A 110 -26.01 -39.35 6.76
CA GLU A 110 -25.40 -40.55 7.33
C GLU A 110 -23.93 -40.67 6.90
N ILE A 111 -23.02 -40.34 7.83
CA ILE A 111 -21.58 -40.55 7.65
C ILE A 111 -21.15 -41.94 8.14
N SER A 112 -20.25 -42.60 7.40
CA SER A 112 -19.70 -43.91 7.79
C SER A 112 -18.97 -43.85 9.14
N SER A 113 -19.25 -44.81 10.04
CA SER A 113 -18.61 -44.96 11.35
C SER A 113 -17.11 -45.24 11.30
N ARG A 114 -16.59 -45.64 10.13
CA ARG A 114 -15.15 -45.82 9.88
C ARG A 114 -14.44 -44.53 9.47
N ARG A 115 -15.18 -43.45 9.20
CA ARG A 115 -14.58 -42.15 8.88
C ARG A 115 -13.86 -41.65 10.13
N LYS A 116 -12.54 -41.54 10.05
CA LYS A 116 -11.75 -40.94 11.13
C LYS A 116 -12.27 -39.53 11.37
N MET A 117 -12.85 -39.28 12.54
CA MET A 117 -13.22 -37.93 12.93
C MET A 117 -11.96 -37.07 12.90
N PRO A 118 -12.03 -35.84 12.38
CA PRO A 118 -10.94 -34.89 12.58
C PRO A 118 -10.76 -34.80 14.08
N ALA A 119 -9.62 -35.28 14.58
CA ALA A 119 -9.28 -35.13 15.98
C ALA A 119 -9.36 -33.63 16.24
N PHE A 120 -10.33 -33.18 17.05
CA PHE A 120 -10.33 -31.84 17.59
C PHE A 120 -8.95 -31.66 18.14
N ALA A 121 -8.17 -30.86 17.42
CA ALA A 121 -6.74 -30.83 17.55
C ALA A 121 -6.45 -30.69 19.03
N LYS A 122 -5.86 -31.74 19.62
CA LYS A 122 -5.04 -31.59 20.82
C LYS A 122 -4.13 -30.43 20.45
N GLY A 123 -4.41 -29.27 21.07
CA GLY A 123 -4.36 -27.95 20.44
C GLY A 123 -3.43 -27.86 19.25
N ARG A 124 -3.90 -27.33 18.10
CA ARG A 124 -2.98 -26.62 17.21
C ARG A 124 -2.12 -25.79 18.14
N ARG A 125 -0.86 -26.20 18.31
CA ARG A 125 0.09 -25.54 19.16
C ARG A 125 0.18 -24.17 18.53
N GLY A 126 -0.62 -23.24 19.04
CA GLY A 126 -0.40 -21.84 18.81
C GLY A 126 1.05 -21.62 19.21
N ASN A 127 1.69 -20.64 18.61
CA ASN A 127 3.12 -20.35 18.79
C ASN A 127 3.54 -20.03 20.26
N ASN A 128 2.68 -20.33 21.24
CA ASN A 128 2.87 -20.41 22.67
C ASN A 128 3.11 -21.89 23.10
N ASP A 129 4.04 -22.60 22.44
CA ASP A 129 4.62 -23.79 23.07
C ASP A 129 5.46 -23.30 24.25
N GLU A 130 4.93 -23.42 25.49
CA GLU A 130 5.69 -23.17 26.73
C GLU A 130 6.92 -24.09 26.84
N SER A 131 7.01 -25.13 26.00
CA SER A 131 8.15 -26.02 25.84
C SER A 131 9.21 -25.53 24.83
N ALA A 132 9.00 -24.41 24.14
CA ALA A 132 10.05 -23.82 23.31
C ALA A 132 11.14 -23.23 24.23
N PRO A 133 12.45 -23.47 23.97
CA PRO A 133 13.50 -22.92 24.79
C PRO A 133 13.37 -21.40 24.84
N GLN A 134 13.14 -20.85 26.03
CA GLN A 134 13.15 -19.42 26.26
C GLN A 134 14.59 -18.93 26.11
N HIS A 135 14.97 -18.60 24.88
CA HIS A 135 16.22 -17.89 24.64
C HIS A 135 16.22 -16.60 25.47
N PRO A 136 17.36 -16.19 26.04
CA PRO A 136 17.45 -14.90 26.72
C PRO A 136 17.06 -13.80 25.73
N ARG A 137 15.83 -13.28 25.89
CA ARG A 137 15.31 -12.18 25.08
C ARG A 137 15.72 -10.88 25.76
N ASP A 138 16.27 -9.96 24.99
CA ASP A 138 16.50 -8.60 25.47
C ASP A 138 15.14 -7.98 25.83
N PRO A 139 14.94 -7.55 27.08
CA PRO A 139 13.67 -7.01 27.53
C PRO A 139 13.22 -5.80 26.71
N ARG A 140 14.14 -5.04 26.11
CA ARG A 140 13.81 -3.92 25.21
C ARG A 140 13.04 -4.36 23.97
N PHE A 141 13.21 -5.62 23.57
CA PHE A 141 12.56 -6.21 22.40
C PHE A 141 11.52 -7.27 22.79
N ASP A 142 11.16 -7.38 24.08
CA ASP A 142 10.08 -8.26 24.53
C ASP A 142 8.71 -7.63 24.15
N PRO A 143 7.86 -8.33 23.37
CA PRO A 143 6.52 -7.85 23.04
C PRO A 143 5.66 -7.47 24.25
N LYS A 144 5.96 -7.99 25.45
CA LYS A 144 5.26 -7.66 26.70
C LYS A 144 5.52 -6.25 27.22
N GLN A 145 6.64 -5.61 26.84
CA GLN A 145 6.98 -4.24 27.29
C GLN A 145 6.19 -3.14 26.56
N GLY A 146 5.34 -3.52 25.60
CA GLY A 146 4.49 -2.61 24.85
C GLY A 146 5.10 -2.15 23.53
N TYR A 147 4.33 -1.35 22.78
CA TYR A 147 4.70 -0.94 21.42
C TYR A 147 5.37 0.44 21.39
N PHE A 148 6.43 0.56 20.60
CA PHE A 148 7.07 1.84 20.34
C PHE A 148 6.09 2.80 19.65
N SER A 149 5.87 3.97 20.25
CA SER A 149 5.09 5.04 19.65
C SER A 149 6.02 6.19 19.27
N GLY A 150 6.28 6.34 17.96
CA GLY A 150 7.15 7.41 17.45
C GLY A 150 6.70 8.82 17.87
N ARG A 151 5.39 9.04 18.00
CA ARG A 151 4.85 10.32 18.49
C ARG A 151 5.20 10.56 19.96
N LYS A 152 4.96 9.59 20.84
CA LYS A 152 5.30 9.71 22.27
C LYS A 152 6.80 9.91 22.44
N PHE A 153 7.61 9.12 21.72
CA PHE A 153 9.05 9.28 21.70
C PHE A 153 9.49 10.71 21.32
N ARG A 154 8.89 11.30 20.27
CA ARG A 154 9.18 12.68 19.88
C ARG A 154 8.76 13.73 20.92
N GLN A 155 7.73 13.45 21.72
CA GLN A 155 7.27 14.31 22.81
C GLN A 155 8.22 14.19 24.01
N ASP A 156 8.47 12.97 24.46
CA ASP A 156 9.27 12.68 25.66
C ASP A 156 10.75 13.04 25.46
N TYR A 157 11.27 12.81 24.25
CA TYR A 157 12.67 13.08 23.88
C TYR A 157 12.84 14.28 22.95
N GLY A 158 11.91 15.25 23.00
CA GLY A 158 11.98 16.46 22.18
C GLY A 158 13.28 17.26 22.37
N PHE A 159 13.84 17.24 23.60
CA PHE A 159 15.08 17.94 23.95
C PHE A 159 16.31 17.46 23.15
N ILE A 160 16.29 16.24 22.60
CA ILE A 160 17.37 15.74 21.74
C ILE A 160 17.50 16.64 20.50
N ASN A 161 16.39 17.15 19.98
CA ASN A 161 16.43 18.06 18.84
C ASN A 161 17.05 19.41 19.24
N ASP A 162 16.76 19.92 20.44
CA ASP A 162 17.40 21.14 20.95
C ASP A 162 18.91 20.96 21.11
N LEU A 163 19.34 19.78 21.56
CA LEU A 163 20.76 19.42 21.61
C LEU A 163 21.39 19.44 20.20
N ARG A 164 20.74 18.82 19.21
CA ARG A 164 21.20 18.85 17.80
C ARG A 164 21.33 20.27 17.26
N THR A 165 20.41 21.19 17.58
CA THR A 165 20.54 22.58 17.14
C THR A 165 21.75 23.28 17.77
N LYS A 166 22.06 22.99 19.05
CA LYS A 166 23.27 23.48 19.71
C LYS A 166 24.53 22.88 19.10
N GLU A 167 24.50 21.59 18.76
CA GLU A 167 25.59 20.91 18.05
C GLU A 167 25.85 21.52 16.68
N LEU A 168 24.80 21.85 15.91
CA LEU A 168 24.95 22.53 14.62
C LEU A 168 25.69 23.87 14.76
N LYS A 169 25.34 24.69 15.77
CA LYS A 169 26.06 25.95 16.04
C LYS A 169 27.54 25.72 16.37
N LYS A 170 27.84 24.67 17.14
CA LYS A 170 29.22 24.27 17.45
C LYS A 170 29.97 23.80 16.20
N LEU A 171 29.33 23.00 15.35
CA LEU A 171 29.92 22.51 14.10
C LEU A 171 30.20 23.66 13.12
N GLN A 172 29.30 24.65 13.04
CA GLN A 172 29.52 25.86 12.24
C GLN A 172 30.73 26.66 12.74
N SER A 173 30.86 26.82 14.06
CA SER A 173 32.00 27.52 14.67
C SER A 173 33.33 26.77 14.40
N LYS A 174 33.31 25.44 14.50
CA LYS A 174 34.45 24.58 14.15
C LYS A 174 34.81 24.67 12.68
N LEU A 175 33.80 24.67 11.79
CA LEU A 175 34.02 24.80 10.35
C LEU A 175 34.69 26.13 10.00
N HIS A 176 34.33 27.21 10.68
CA HIS A 176 34.96 28.52 10.49
C HIS A 176 36.40 28.57 10.99
N SER A 177 36.73 27.78 12.02
CA SER A 177 38.07 27.74 12.63
C SER A 177 38.98 26.68 12.01
N ALA A 178 38.43 25.77 11.19
CA ALA A 178 39.18 24.67 10.59
C ALA A 178 40.10 25.21 9.48
N ALA A 179 41.39 24.98 9.62
CA ALA A 179 42.39 25.27 8.59
C ALA A 179 42.57 24.07 7.63
N ASP A 180 42.45 22.85 8.16
CA ASP A 180 42.68 21.62 7.40
C ASP A 180 41.48 21.28 6.50
N PRO A 181 41.70 21.03 5.19
CA PRO A 181 40.62 20.79 4.24
C PRO A 181 39.86 19.49 4.53
N GLU A 182 40.56 18.42 4.90
CA GLU A 182 39.93 17.14 5.22
C GLU A 182 39.04 17.22 6.47
N GLU A 183 39.48 17.95 7.49
CA GLU A 183 38.67 18.17 8.69
C GLU A 183 37.44 19.01 8.39
N ALA A 184 37.60 20.04 7.56
CA ALA A 184 36.48 20.87 7.11
C ALA A 184 35.43 20.03 6.34
N GLU A 185 35.85 19.09 5.50
CA GLU A 185 34.93 18.16 4.81
C GLU A 185 34.21 17.22 5.77
N LYS A 186 34.92 16.63 6.73
CA LYS A 186 34.32 15.79 7.78
C LYS A 186 33.27 16.59 8.58
N ILE A 187 33.59 17.84 8.94
CA ILE A 187 32.66 18.72 9.65
C ILE A 187 31.43 19.04 8.78
N LYS A 188 31.61 19.38 7.50
CA LYS A 188 30.51 19.63 6.56
C LYS A 188 29.60 18.40 6.42
N PHE A 189 30.17 17.20 6.34
CA PHE A 189 29.43 15.96 6.26
C PHE A 189 28.55 15.74 7.49
N VAL A 190 29.14 15.86 8.69
CA VAL A 190 28.39 15.73 9.95
C VAL A 190 27.30 16.80 10.05
N MET A 191 27.61 18.04 9.68
CA MET A 191 26.65 19.14 9.66
C MET A 191 25.44 18.83 8.76
N ARG A 192 25.68 18.40 7.52
CA ARG A 192 24.61 18.00 6.58
C ARG A 192 23.76 16.85 7.14
N ARG A 193 24.38 15.85 7.76
CA ARG A 193 23.68 14.73 8.41
C ARG A 193 22.77 15.22 9.54
N THR A 194 23.28 16.06 10.43
CA THR A 194 22.52 16.60 11.56
C THR A 194 21.39 17.52 11.10
N GLU A 195 21.62 18.36 10.09
CA GLU A 195 20.57 19.19 9.48
C GLU A 195 19.44 18.34 8.88
N ASN A 196 19.78 17.26 8.18
CA ASN A 196 18.78 16.32 7.66
C ASN A 196 17.94 15.71 8.79
N GLN A 197 18.57 15.31 9.91
CA GLN A 197 17.86 14.77 11.07
C GLN A 197 16.90 15.78 11.70
N VAL A 198 17.33 17.05 11.84
CA VAL A 198 16.48 18.13 12.37
C VAL A 198 15.30 18.40 11.43
N ARG A 199 15.54 18.43 10.10
CA ARG A 199 14.48 18.60 9.09
C ARG A 199 13.46 17.46 9.11
N GLU A 200 13.91 16.21 9.17
CA GLU A 200 13.01 15.06 9.25
C GLU A 200 12.22 15.02 10.55
N TYR A 201 12.84 15.37 11.69
CA TYR A 201 12.13 15.51 12.95
C TYR A 201 11.00 16.55 12.86
N ALA A 202 11.30 17.73 12.30
CA ALA A 202 10.31 18.80 12.13
C ALA A 202 9.15 18.36 11.22
N LYS A 203 9.45 17.69 10.10
CA LYS A 203 8.45 17.12 9.19
C LYS A 203 7.54 16.11 9.90
N GLN A 204 8.12 15.17 10.63
CA GLN A 204 7.35 14.16 11.37
C GLN A 204 6.49 14.80 12.47
N LYS A 205 6.99 15.83 13.14
CA LYS A 205 6.24 16.59 14.14
C LYS A 205 5.03 17.30 13.52
N GLN A 206 5.20 17.96 12.36
CA GLN A 206 4.08 18.59 11.64
C GLN A 206 3.01 17.57 11.22
N LEU A 207 3.42 16.39 10.74
CA LEU A 207 2.49 15.31 10.38
C LEU A 207 1.71 14.78 11.60
N ASP A 208 2.38 14.63 12.74
CA ASP A 208 1.72 14.25 14.00
C ASP A 208 0.71 15.31 14.45
N GLU A 209 1.07 16.59 14.36
CA GLU A 209 0.22 17.73 14.71
C GLU A 209 -1.02 17.78 13.82
N ALA A 210 -0.88 17.67 12.49
CA ALA A 210 -1.99 17.63 11.56
C ALA A 210 -2.95 16.46 11.87
N ARG A 211 -2.41 15.27 12.14
CA ARG A 211 -3.21 14.10 12.55
C ARG A 211 -3.95 14.34 13.87
N MET A 212 -3.32 15.03 14.82
CA MET A 212 -3.95 15.38 16.09
C MET A 212 -5.06 16.43 15.93
N GLN A 213 -4.88 17.39 15.03
CA GLN A 213 -5.91 18.37 14.69
C GLN A 213 -7.13 17.69 14.06
N GLU A 214 -6.94 16.78 13.10
CA GLU A 214 -8.04 15.99 12.52
C GLU A 214 -8.81 15.21 13.61
N LYS A 215 -8.09 14.55 14.52
CA LYS A 215 -8.71 13.85 15.65
C LYS A 215 -9.46 14.79 16.59
N LYS A 216 -8.95 15.99 16.83
CA LYS A 216 -9.58 16.99 17.69
C LYS A 216 -10.87 17.50 17.05
N GLN A 217 -10.86 17.81 15.76
CA GLN A 217 -12.04 18.23 15.00
C GLN A 217 -13.12 17.14 15.00
N ALA A 218 -12.73 15.88 14.79
CA ALA A 218 -13.67 14.76 14.86
C ALA A 218 -14.30 14.63 16.26
N ARG A 219 -13.51 14.78 17.33
CA ARG A 219 -14.03 14.78 18.71
C ARG A 219 -14.97 15.96 18.98
N GLN A 220 -14.67 17.14 18.44
CA GLN A 220 -15.53 18.32 18.57
C GLN A 220 -16.87 18.11 17.86
N ALA A 221 -16.86 17.61 16.63
CA ALA A 221 -18.10 17.29 15.90
C ALA A 221 -18.98 16.29 16.67
N ILE A 222 -18.38 15.23 17.23
CA ILE A 222 -19.09 14.26 18.07
C ILE A 222 -19.66 14.93 19.32
N SER A 223 -18.88 15.79 19.99
CA SER A 223 -19.33 16.53 21.18
C SER A 223 -20.49 17.47 20.90
N GLU A 224 -20.57 18.01 19.68
CA GLU A 224 -21.69 18.84 19.20
C GLU A 224 -22.90 17.99 18.73
N GLY A 225 -22.81 16.65 18.75
CA GLY A 225 -23.82 15.75 18.23
C GLY A 225 -23.84 15.61 16.70
N LYS A 226 -22.86 16.18 16.00
CA LYS A 226 -22.70 16.08 14.54
C LYS A 226 -21.91 14.82 14.16
N ARG A 227 -22.16 14.29 12.97
CA ARG A 227 -21.38 13.16 12.44
C ARG A 227 -19.99 13.66 12.00
N PRO A 228 -18.88 13.13 12.54
CA PRO A 228 -17.54 13.55 12.15
C PRO A 228 -17.29 13.23 10.67
N PHE A 229 -16.70 14.19 9.95
CA PHE A 229 -16.32 14.00 8.55
C PHE A 229 -14.86 13.56 8.46
N TYR A 230 -14.63 12.43 7.78
CA TYR A 230 -13.29 11.93 7.48
C TYR A 230 -13.07 11.98 5.98
N GLU A 231 -12.05 12.73 5.56
CA GLU A 231 -11.70 12.83 4.15
C GLU A 231 -11.16 11.50 3.63
N ARG A 232 -11.54 11.16 2.40
CA ARG A 232 -10.97 10.02 1.67
C ARG A 232 -9.47 10.20 1.51
N LYS A 233 -8.72 9.09 1.51
CA LYS A 233 -7.24 9.10 1.37
C LYS A 233 -6.78 9.79 0.08
N SER A 234 -7.49 9.59 -1.03
CA SER A 234 -7.19 10.25 -2.32
C SER A 234 -7.32 11.77 -2.23
N ALA A 235 -8.39 12.27 -1.61
CA ALA A 235 -8.61 13.69 -1.41
C ALA A 235 -7.51 14.33 -0.54
N LYS A 236 -7.07 13.63 0.53
CA LYS A 236 -5.93 14.08 1.35
C LYS A 236 -4.65 14.18 0.53
N LYS A 237 -4.33 13.16 -0.27
CA LYS A 237 -3.16 13.19 -1.16
C LYS A 237 -3.22 14.35 -2.16
N ALA A 238 -4.38 14.61 -2.76
CA ALA A 238 -4.56 15.74 -3.67
C ALA A 238 -4.32 17.08 -2.96
N ARG A 239 -4.86 17.27 -1.75
CA ARG A 239 -4.59 18.45 -0.92
C ARG A 239 -3.11 18.60 -0.58
N ASP A 240 -2.44 17.52 -0.18
CA ASP A 240 -1.02 17.53 0.13
C ASP A 240 -0.17 17.91 -1.10
N LEU A 241 -0.52 17.43 -2.29
CA LEU A 241 0.15 17.78 -3.55
C LEU A 241 -0.03 19.25 -3.92
N VAL A 242 -1.25 19.80 -3.75
CA VAL A 242 -1.52 21.23 -3.95
C VAL A 242 -0.68 22.07 -2.99
N GLN A 243 -0.67 21.73 -1.69
CA GLN A 243 0.15 22.44 -0.71
C GLN A 243 1.65 22.37 -1.02
N GLN A 244 2.15 21.23 -1.51
CA GLN A 244 3.55 21.09 -1.93
C GLN A 244 3.86 21.97 -3.15
N TYR A 245 2.94 22.03 -4.12
CA TYR A 245 3.08 22.89 -5.29
C TYR A 245 3.11 24.36 -4.89
N ASP A 246 2.21 24.80 -4.02
CA ASP A 246 2.14 26.18 -3.54
C ASP A 246 3.41 26.57 -2.78
N LYS A 247 3.90 25.69 -1.87
CA LYS A 247 5.19 25.90 -1.19
C LYS A 247 6.36 26.03 -2.18
N LEU A 248 6.40 25.20 -3.23
CA LEU A 248 7.45 25.30 -4.26
C LEU A 248 7.33 26.58 -5.10
N LYS A 249 6.11 27.07 -5.29
CA LYS A 249 5.83 28.33 -6.00
C LYS A 249 6.27 29.52 -5.16
N GLU A 250 5.93 29.54 -3.87
CA GLU A 250 6.39 30.55 -2.89
C GLU A 250 7.91 30.58 -2.76
N ASP A 251 8.55 29.41 -2.69
CA ASP A 251 10.00 29.26 -2.64
C ASP A 251 10.72 29.66 -3.95
N GLY A 252 10.00 29.89 -5.05
CA GLY A 252 10.56 30.14 -6.38
C GLY A 252 11.29 28.93 -7.00
N LYS A 253 11.10 27.73 -6.43
CA LYS A 253 11.77 26.47 -6.86
C LYS A 253 10.94 25.66 -7.86
N LEU A 254 9.71 26.10 -8.15
CA LEU A 254 8.77 25.38 -8.99
C LEU A 254 9.30 25.07 -10.40
N ALA A 255 9.90 26.05 -11.09
CA ALA A 255 10.46 25.85 -12.43
C ALA A 255 11.53 24.74 -12.44
N LYS A 256 12.47 24.81 -11.49
CA LYS A 256 13.53 23.79 -11.31
C LYS A 256 12.93 22.41 -11.03
N HIS A 257 11.84 22.33 -10.27
CA HIS A 257 11.16 21.06 -9.99
C HIS A 257 10.52 20.48 -11.26
N ILE A 258 9.84 21.31 -12.05
CA ILE A 258 9.25 20.91 -13.34
C ILE A 258 10.33 20.43 -14.31
N ASP A 259 11.45 21.15 -14.43
CA ASP A 259 12.56 20.77 -15.31
C ASP A 259 13.19 19.44 -14.90
N LYS A 260 13.39 19.21 -13.59
CA LYS A 260 13.86 17.92 -13.08
C LYS A 260 12.88 16.80 -13.39
N ARG A 261 11.56 17.05 -13.24
CA ARG A 261 10.52 16.07 -13.57
C ARG A 261 10.52 15.74 -15.06
N ARG A 262 10.61 16.76 -15.94
CA ARG A 262 10.72 16.58 -17.40
C ARG A 262 11.95 15.76 -17.78
N LYS A 263 13.12 16.07 -17.22
CA LYS A 263 14.36 15.29 -17.46
C LYS A 263 14.23 13.83 -17.00
N LYS A 264 13.62 13.59 -15.83
CA LYS A 264 13.39 12.23 -15.32
C LYS A 264 12.42 11.43 -16.21
N ILE A 265 11.36 12.06 -16.70
CA ILE A 265 10.40 11.43 -17.62
C ILE A 265 11.09 11.09 -18.94
N SER A 266 11.74 12.06 -19.58
CA SER A 266 12.47 11.83 -20.84
C SER A 266 13.54 10.73 -20.72
N ALA A 267 14.26 10.66 -19.59
CA ALA A 267 15.22 9.59 -19.34
C ALA A 267 14.56 8.21 -19.16
N LYS A 268 13.37 8.15 -18.56
CA LYS A 268 12.57 6.91 -18.46
C LYS A 268 12.07 6.49 -19.84
N ASP A 269 11.56 7.43 -20.63
CA ASP A 269 11.04 7.16 -21.96
C ASP A 269 12.14 6.65 -22.89
N ARG A 270 13.34 7.26 -22.85
CA ARG A 270 14.50 6.74 -23.59
C ARG A 270 14.83 5.30 -23.21
N LYS A 271 14.90 5.00 -21.90
CA LYS A 271 15.14 3.63 -21.43
C LYS A 271 14.07 2.65 -21.94
N LYS A 272 12.79 3.03 -21.93
CA LYS A 272 11.70 2.18 -22.43
C LYS A 272 11.85 1.89 -23.93
N LEU A 273 12.28 2.88 -24.72
CA LEU A 273 12.54 2.71 -26.16
C LEU A 273 13.76 1.83 -26.42
N ASP A 274 14.81 1.93 -25.60
CA ASP A 274 16.04 1.12 -25.73
C ASP A 274 15.79 -0.39 -25.48
N PHE A 275 14.69 -0.77 -24.81
CA PHE A 275 14.28 -2.18 -24.60
C PHE A 275 13.32 -2.71 -25.68
N ALA A 276 12.89 -1.87 -26.62
CA ALA A 276 11.93 -2.21 -27.68
C ALA A 276 12.59 -2.51 -29.04
N THR A 277 13.92 -2.60 -29.09
CA THR A 277 14.73 -3.05 -30.24
C THR A 277 15.53 -4.28 -29.86
#